data_AF-A0A2E0AEJ4-F1
#
_entry.id   AF-A0A2E0AEJ4-F1
#
_cell.length_a   1.000
_cell.length_b   1.000
_cell.length_c   1.000
_cell.angle_alpha   90.00
_cell.angle_beta   90.00
_cell.angle_gamma   90.00
#
_symmetry.space_group_name_H-M   'P 1'
#
loop_
_entity.id
_entity.type
_entity.pdbx_description
1 polymer ?
#
loop_
_entity_poly.entity_id
_entity_poly.type
_entity_poly.pdbx_seq_one_letter_code
_entity_poly.pdbx_strand_id
1 'polypeptide(L)'
;MTRRIIAKVIVAILTIYCISVIVAYFYNTSVTFPFFVSDGSYVPEHRLKAIRLSVFGTFIFFAAHYFFYGSKKFYPIQVMAVLIFNMTVFGTVTFYIEKAESVEFLQLIFWVPVSLILYNASKPQFKNIFKKS
;
A
#
# COMPACT_ATOMS: atom_id res chain seq x y z
N MET A 1 17.82 13.96 1.53
CA MET A 1 17.45 14.07 0.10
C MET A 1 17.15 12.70 -0.50
N THR A 2 18.04 11.71 -0.34
CA THR A 2 17.95 10.34 -0.88
C THR A 2 16.63 9.60 -0.57
N ARG A 3 16.14 9.65 0.67
CA ARG A 3 14.89 8.96 1.09
C ARG A 3 13.65 9.40 0.30
N ARG A 4 13.57 10.67 -0.10
CA ARG A 4 12.45 11.19 -0.90
C ARG A 4 12.54 10.79 -2.36
N ILE A 5 13.76 10.69 -2.90
CA ILE A 5 13.99 10.19 -4.26
C ILE A 5 13.55 8.73 -4.34
N ILE A 6 13.99 7.91 -3.37
CA ILE A 6 13.58 6.50 -3.28
C ILE A 6 12.06 6.38 -3.19
N ALA A 7 11.41 7.16 -2.32
CA ALA A 7 9.95 7.16 -2.20
C ALA A 7 9.24 7.55 -3.51
N LYS A 8 9.75 8.56 -4.24
CA LYS A 8 9.21 8.93 -5.56
C LYS A 8 9.35 7.81 -6.58
N VAL A 9 10.49 7.12 -6.61
CA VAL A 9 10.72 5.98 -7.50
C VAL A 9 9.76 4.84 -7.17
N ILE A 10 9.59 4.51 -5.89
CA ILE A 10 8.64 3.49 -5.44
C ILE A 10 7.21 3.87 -5.86
N VAL A 11 6.78 5.11 -5.59
CA VAL A 11 5.45 5.59 -5.98
C VAL A 11 5.27 5.52 -7.51
N ALA A 12 6.29 5.89 -8.29
CA ALA A 12 6.23 5.82 -9.75
C ALA A 12 6.03 4.36 -10.23
N ILE A 13 6.82 3.42 -9.71
CA ILE A 13 6.69 1.98 -10.05
C ILE A 13 5.31 1.44 -9.67
N LEU A 14 4.83 1.74 -8.46
CA LEU A 14 3.49 1.32 -8.02
C LEU A 14 2.38 1.96 -8.86
N THR A 15 2.57 3.21 -9.28
CA THR A 15 1.61 3.89 -10.17
C THR A 15 1.53 3.20 -11.52
N ILE A 16 2.68 2.87 -12.13
CA ILE A 16 2.74 2.12 -13.39
C ILE A 16 2.04 0.76 -13.24
N TYR A 17 2.29 0.04 -12.14
CA TYR A 17 1.62 -1.21 -11.84
C TYR A 17 0.09 -1.03 -11.75
N CYS A 18 -0.40 -0.07 -10.97
CA CYS A 18 -1.84 0.20 -10.88
C CYS A 18 -2.48 0.53 -12.23
N ILE A 19 -1.80 1.35 -13.05
CA ILE A 19 -2.25 1.65 -14.41
C ILE A 19 -2.32 0.37 -15.24
N SER A 20 -1.30 -0.50 -15.18
CA SER A 20 -1.33 -1.76 -15.94
C SER A 20 -2.48 -2.69 -15.54
N VAL A 21 -2.80 -2.77 -14.24
CA VAL A 21 -3.94 -3.58 -13.75
C VAL A 21 -5.26 -3.02 -14.26
N ILE A 22 -5.45 -1.70 -14.21
CA ILE A 22 -6.66 -1.04 -14.72
C ILE A 22 -6.81 -1.25 -16.23
N VAL A 23 -5.72 -1.09 -16.98
CA VAL A 23 -5.74 -1.30 -18.44
C VAL A 23 -6.05 -2.76 -18.77
N ALA A 24 -5.39 -3.72 -18.12
CA ALA A 24 -5.62 -5.15 -18.35
C ALA A 24 -7.07 -5.58 -18.13
N TYR A 25 -7.74 -4.98 -17.13
CA TYR A 25 -9.17 -5.24 -16.87
C TYR A 25 -10.05 -4.98 -18.09
N PHE A 26 -9.80 -3.90 -18.86
CA PHE A 26 -10.56 -3.59 -20.08
C PHE A 26 -10.32 -4.58 -21.22
N TYR A 27 -9.22 -5.34 -21.17
CA TYR A 27 -8.90 -6.42 -22.10
C TYR A 27 -9.29 -7.81 -21.55
N ASN A 28 -10.12 -7.86 -20.49
CA ASN A 28 -10.53 -9.10 -19.83
C ASN A 28 -9.34 -9.97 -19.40
N THR A 29 -8.25 -9.31 -19.03
CA THR A 29 -7.01 -9.93 -18.55
C THR A 29 -6.79 -9.51 -17.10
N SER A 30 -6.25 -10.40 -16.28
CA SER A 30 -5.93 -10.11 -14.89
C SER A 30 -4.42 -10.04 -14.71
N VAL A 31 -3.95 -8.91 -14.17
CA VAL A 31 -2.55 -8.72 -13.77
C VAL A 31 -2.48 -8.78 -12.26
N THR A 32 -1.71 -9.73 -11.74
CA THR A 32 -1.55 -9.95 -10.32
C THR A 32 -0.09 -9.78 -9.91
N PHE A 33 0.13 -9.13 -8.77
CA PHE A 33 1.48 -8.87 -8.26
C PHE A 33 2.21 -10.21 -7.99
N PRO A 34 3.54 -10.31 -8.26
CA PRO A 34 4.43 -9.28 -8.79
C PRO A 34 4.19 -8.92 -10.27
N PHE A 35 4.06 -9.89 -11.18
CA PHE A 35 3.77 -9.64 -12.61
C PHE A 35 3.17 -10.89 -13.30
N PHE A 36 2.24 -11.58 -12.64
CA PHE A 36 1.55 -12.72 -13.25
C PHE A 36 0.36 -12.23 -14.07
N VAL A 37 0.33 -12.60 -15.34
CA VAL A 37 -0.77 -12.30 -16.26
C VAL A 37 -1.55 -13.59 -16.46
N SER A 38 -2.85 -13.56 -16.19
CA SER A 38 -3.73 -14.68 -16.44
C SER A 38 -4.84 -14.28 -17.42
N ASP A 39 -5.18 -15.22 -18.30
CA ASP A 39 -6.32 -15.07 -19.20
C ASP A 39 -7.62 -15.10 -18.39
N GLY A 40 -8.50 -14.13 -18.65
CA GLY A 40 -9.70 -13.88 -17.87
C GLY A 40 -9.47 -12.90 -16.71
N SER A 41 -10.56 -12.26 -16.29
CA SER A 41 -10.59 -11.30 -15.17
C SER A 41 -10.56 -11.97 -13.79
N TYR A 42 -10.16 -13.24 -13.70
CA TYR A 42 -10.11 -13.97 -12.44
C TYR A 42 -8.99 -13.43 -11.54
N VAL A 43 -9.36 -13.09 -10.30
CA VAL A 43 -8.43 -12.75 -9.22
C VAL A 43 -8.76 -13.68 -8.06
N PRO A 44 -7.78 -14.36 -7.45
CA PRO A 44 -8.05 -15.24 -6.32
C PRO A 44 -8.80 -14.53 -5.19
N GLU A 45 -9.82 -15.19 -4.63
CA GLU A 45 -10.71 -14.64 -3.60
C GLU A 45 -9.97 -14.10 -2.38
N HIS A 46 -8.92 -14.80 -1.92
CA HIS A 46 -8.12 -14.36 -0.78
C HIS A 46 -7.44 -13.00 -1.04
N ARG A 47 -7.06 -12.68 -2.28
CA ARG A 47 -6.49 -11.38 -2.66
C ARG A 47 -7.56 -10.28 -2.65
N LEU A 48 -8.77 -10.58 -3.13
CA LEU A 48 -9.89 -9.63 -3.09
C LEU A 48 -10.31 -9.30 -1.66
N LYS A 49 -10.42 -10.33 -0.81
CA LYS A 49 -10.69 -10.17 0.63
C LYS A 49 -9.57 -9.38 1.32
N ALA A 50 -8.31 -9.64 0.99
CA ALA A 50 -7.17 -8.87 1.50
C ALA A 50 -7.33 -7.38 1.19
N ILE A 51 -7.59 -7.02 -0.07
CA ILE A 51 -7.78 -5.62 -0.50
C ILE A 51 -8.94 -4.99 0.27
N ARG A 52 -10.11 -5.66 0.33
CA ARG A 52 -11.29 -5.16 1.03
C ARG A 52 -11.00 -4.86 2.50
N LEU A 53 -10.41 -5.81 3.23
CA LEU A 53 -10.08 -5.63 4.64
C LEU A 53 -9.02 -4.55 4.85
N SER A 54 -8.08 -4.41 3.92
CA SER A 54 -7.03 -3.40 3.99
C SER A 54 -7.57 -1.98 3.85
N VAL A 55 -8.54 -1.79 2.96
CA VAL A 55 -9.25 -0.51 2.83
C VAL A 55 -9.99 -0.18 4.13
N PHE A 56 -10.67 -1.15 4.73
CA PHE A 56 -11.37 -0.96 6.01
C PHE A 56 -10.39 -0.69 7.17
N GLY A 57 -9.29 -1.42 7.27
CA GLY A 57 -8.25 -1.18 8.26
C GLY A 57 -7.62 0.21 8.13
N THR A 58 -7.41 0.67 6.90
CA THR A 58 -6.92 2.02 6.60
C THR A 58 -7.93 3.08 7.04
N PHE A 59 -9.21 2.87 6.77
CA PHE A 59 -10.28 3.75 7.23
C PHE A 59 -10.32 3.80 8.77
N ILE A 60 -10.29 2.65 9.45
CA ILE A 60 -10.27 2.56 10.92
C ILE A 60 -9.07 3.32 11.49
N PHE A 61 -7.89 3.17 10.90
CA PHE A 61 -6.69 3.90 11.33
C PHE A 61 -6.90 5.42 11.29
N PHE A 62 -7.43 5.95 10.18
CA PHE A 62 -7.67 7.39 10.05
C PHE A 62 -8.85 7.88 10.89
N ALA A 63 -9.90 7.08 11.05
CA ALA A 63 -11.03 7.38 11.93
C ALA A 63 -10.60 7.45 13.40
N ALA A 64 -9.81 6.47 13.87
CA ALA A 64 -9.23 6.49 15.21
C ALA A 64 -8.34 7.72 15.39
N HIS A 65 -7.48 8.04 14.41
CA HIS A 65 -6.64 9.23 14.50
C HIS A 65 -7.47 10.52 14.58
N TYR A 66 -8.56 10.60 13.82
CA TYR A 66 -9.47 11.74 13.86
C TYR A 66 -10.13 11.88 15.25
N PHE A 67 -10.59 10.79 15.86
CA PHE A 67 -11.21 10.85 17.18
C PHE A 67 -10.24 11.24 18.29
N PHE A 68 -8.99 10.76 18.27
CA PHE A 68 -8.02 11.03 19.34
C PHE A 68 -7.21 12.32 19.14
N TYR A 69 -6.96 12.72 17.89
CA TYR A 69 -6.06 13.84 17.56
C TYR A 69 -6.71 14.94 16.73
N GLY A 70 -8.01 14.82 16.42
CA GLY A 70 -8.76 15.77 15.60
C GLY A 70 -8.31 15.78 14.14
N SER A 71 -8.59 16.88 13.45
CA SER A 71 -8.32 17.08 12.01
C SER A 71 -6.86 17.37 11.66
N LYS A 72 -5.90 16.58 12.19
CA LYS A 72 -4.49 16.72 11.79
C LYS A 72 -4.30 16.42 10.31
N LYS A 73 -3.47 17.24 9.66
CA LYS A 73 -3.15 17.09 8.24
C LYS A 73 -2.29 15.84 8.03
N PHE A 74 -2.74 14.97 7.13
CA PHE A 74 -1.95 13.86 6.60
C PHE A 74 -1.47 14.18 5.18
N TYR A 75 -0.24 13.78 4.86
CA TYR A 75 0.27 13.86 3.51
C TYR A 75 -0.23 12.66 2.68
N PRO A 76 -0.48 12.82 1.36
CA PRO A 76 -0.93 11.71 0.50
C PRO A 76 -0.04 10.46 0.58
N ILE A 77 1.28 10.65 0.70
CA ILE A 77 2.24 9.55 0.86
C ILE A 77 2.03 8.75 2.17
N GLN A 78 1.49 9.36 3.23
CA GLN A 78 1.15 8.68 4.48
C GLN A 78 -0.05 7.77 4.28
N VAL A 79 -1.04 8.24 3.52
CA VAL A 79 -2.22 7.44 3.18
C VAL A 79 -1.81 6.19 2.39
N MET A 80 -0.95 6.37 1.38
CA MET A 80 -0.39 5.25 0.62
C MET A 80 0.38 4.28 1.51
N ALA A 81 1.22 4.79 2.42
CA ALA A 81 2.00 3.95 3.34
C ALA A 81 1.10 3.13 4.28
N VAL A 82 0.09 3.77 4.87
CA VAL A 82 -0.86 3.12 5.78
C VAL A 82 -1.69 2.07 5.03
N LEU A 83 -2.12 2.35 3.80
CA LEU A 83 -2.85 1.39 2.98
C LEU A 83 -2.00 0.14 2.68
N ILE A 84 -0.76 0.33 2.25
CA ILE A 84 0.16 -0.79 1.95
C ILE A 84 0.51 -1.57 3.22
N PHE A 85 0.66 -0.88 4.35
CA PHE A 85 0.87 -1.53 5.64
C PHE A 85 -0.33 -2.43 6.02
N ASN A 86 -1.55 -1.89 5.92
CA ASN A 86 -2.76 -2.69 6.15
C ASN A 86 -2.88 -3.85 5.16
N MET A 87 -2.46 -3.66 3.91
CA MET A 87 -2.37 -4.74 2.91
C MET A 87 -1.41 -5.86 3.28
N THR A 88 -0.34 -5.54 4.00
CA THR A 88 0.53 -6.56 4.58
C THR A 88 -0.18 -7.32 5.69
N VAL A 89 -0.79 -6.61 6.64
CA VAL A 89 -1.44 -7.22 7.82
C VAL A 89 -2.62 -8.10 7.38
N PHE A 90 -3.58 -7.53 6.65
CA PHE A 90 -4.77 -8.26 6.23
C PHE A 90 -4.50 -9.23 5.08
N GLY A 91 -3.49 -8.98 4.25
CA GLY A 91 -2.97 -9.99 3.32
C GLY A 91 -2.46 -11.23 4.05
N THR A 92 -1.65 -11.05 5.10
CA THR A 92 -1.18 -12.17 5.94
C THR A 92 -2.34 -12.94 6.57
N VAL A 93 -3.29 -12.23 7.18
CA VAL A 93 -4.45 -12.85 7.85
C VAL A 93 -5.32 -13.62 6.86
N THR A 94 -5.68 -13.01 5.74
CA THR A 94 -6.56 -13.65 4.74
C THR A 94 -5.88 -14.84 4.06
N PHE A 95 -4.60 -14.71 3.71
CA PHE A 95 -3.87 -15.82 3.06
C PHE A 95 -3.71 -17.00 4.01
N TYR A 96 -3.52 -16.74 5.30
CA TYR A 96 -3.48 -17.78 6.32
C TYR A 96 -4.85 -18.46 6.50
N ILE A 97 -5.94 -17.70 6.63
CA ILE A 97 -7.30 -18.24 6.82
C ILE A 97 -7.75 -19.07 5.60
N GLU A 98 -7.51 -18.54 4.41
CA GLU A 98 -7.93 -19.15 3.13
C GLU A 98 -6.94 -20.22 2.64
N LYS A 99 -5.88 -20.52 3.42
CA LYS A 99 -4.83 -21.51 3.10
C LYS A 99 -4.23 -21.29 1.71
N ALA A 100 -3.91 -20.03 1.39
CA ALA A 100 -3.26 -19.69 0.14
C ALA A 100 -1.89 -20.38 0.03
N GLU A 101 -1.44 -20.60 -1.21
CA GLU A 101 -0.13 -21.20 -1.46
C GLU A 101 0.99 -20.36 -0.84
N SER A 102 2.04 -21.01 -0.32
CA SER A 102 3.13 -20.30 0.35
C SER A 102 3.83 -19.27 -0.55
N VAL A 103 3.81 -19.47 -1.87
CA VAL A 103 4.37 -18.52 -2.85
C VAL A 103 3.63 -17.17 -2.83
N GLU A 104 2.34 -17.16 -2.50
CA GLU A 104 1.52 -15.94 -2.40
C GLU A 104 2.03 -15.01 -1.30
N PHE A 105 2.61 -15.55 -0.22
CA PHE A 105 3.12 -14.75 0.89
C PHE A 105 4.37 -13.94 0.53
N LEU A 106 5.08 -14.29 -0.55
CA LEU A 106 6.26 -13.55 -1.00
C LEU A 106 5.95 -12.09 -1.32
N GLN A 107 4.73 -11.78 -1.79
CA GLN A 107 4.34 -10.38 -2.04
C GLN A 107 4.28 -9.55 -0.75
N LEU A 108 3.97 -10.16 0.39
CA LEU A 108 3.89 -9.47 1.68
C LEU A 108 5.27 -8.98 2.13
N ILE A 109 6.33 -9.74 1.81
CA ILE A 109 7.72 -9.35 2.06
C ILE A 109 8.09 -8.08 1.29
N PHE A 110 7.50 -7.86 0.11
CA PHE A 110 7.68 -6.63 -0.65
C PHE A 110 6.91 -5.45 -0.04
N TRP A 111 5.68 -5.67 0.45
CA TRP A 111 4.84 -4.59 0.98
C TRP A 111 5.36 -4.00 2.30
N VAL A 112 5.97 -4.79 3.18
CA VAL A 112 6.57 -4.33 4.45
C VAL A 112 7.58 -3.18 4.25
N PRO A 113 8.71 -3.37 3.52
CA PRO A 113 9.72 -2.33 3.36
C PRO A 113 9.16 -1.12 2.60
N VAL A 114 8.28 -1.35 1.60
CA VAL A 114 7.62 -0.26 0.87
C VAL A 114 6.81 0.62 1.81
N SER A 115 5.97 0.05 2.67
CA SER A 115 5.17 0.82 3.63
C SER A 115 6.05 1.63 4.59
N LEU A 116 7.13 1.03 5.10
CA LEU A 116 8.07 1.69 6.01
C LEU A 116 8.83 2.85 5.34
N ILE A 117 9.28 2.66 4.09
CA ILE A 117 9.98 3.69 3.33
C ILE A 117 9.04 4.88 3.08
N LEU A 118 7.82 4.62 2.61
CA LEU A 118 6.83 5.67 2.34
C LEU A 118 6.43 6.41 3.62
N TYR A 119 6.18 5.69 4.72
CA TYR A 119 5.84 6.30 6.00
C TYR A 119 6.99 7.17 6.52
N ASN A 120 8.24 6.70 6.43
CA ASN A 120 9.39 7.49 6.86
C ASN A 120 9.67 8.70 5.95
N ALA A 121 9.43 8.58 4.65
CA ALA A 121 9.58 9.69 3.71
C ALA A 121 8.56 10.81 3.95
N SER A 122 7.45 10.50 4.62
CA SER A 122 6.40 11.45 4.95
C SER A 122 6.69 12.39 6.10
N LYS A 123 7.64 12.03 6.99
CA LYS A 123 7.92 12.82 8.18
C LYS A 123 8.39 14.22 7.75
N PRO A 124 7.75 15.31 8.23
CA PRO A 124 8.24 16.64 7.95
C PRO A 124 9.65 16.74 8.54
N GLN A 125 10.65 17.02 7.71
CA GLN A 125 11.91 17.51 8.25
C GLN A 125 11.55 18.84 8.91
N PHE A 126 11.67 18.93 10.23
CA PHE A 126 11.72 20.20 10.93
C PHE A 126 12.84 21.02 10.28
N LYS A 127 12.50 21.79 9.24
CA LYS A 127 13.26 23.01 8.97
C LYS A 127 12.91 23.86 10.19
N ASN A 128 13.84 23.95 11.13
CA ASN A 128 13.87 25.05 12.08
C ASN A 128 13.98 26.33 11.26
N ILE A 129 12.84 26.86 10.81
CA ILE A 129 12.75 28.18 10.19
C ILE A 129 12.95 29.25 11.28
N PHE A 130 12.86 28.88 12.57
CA PHE A 130 13.08 29.73 13.74
C PHE A 130 14.45 29.54 14.42
N LYS A 131 15.54 29.28 13.67
CA LYS A 131 16.90 29.37 14.25
C LYS A 131 17.82 30.22 13.37
N LYS A 132 17.61 31.54 13.44
CA LYS A 132 18.50 32.69 13.15
C LYS A 132 17.56 33.91 13.17
N SER A 133 17.74 34.98 13.94
CA SER A 133 18.82 35.50 14.79
C SER A 133 18.18 36.29 15.92
#